data_AF-A0A938X0C3-F1
#
_entry.id   AF-A0A938X0C3-F1
#
_cell.length_a   1.000
_cell.length_b   1.000
_cell.length_c   1.000
_cell.angle_alpha   90.00
_cell.angle_beta   90.00
_cell.angle_gamma   90.00
#
_symmetry.space_group_name_H-M   'P 1'
#
loop_
_entity.id
_entity.type
_entity.pdbx_description
1 polymer ?
#
loop_
_entity_poly.entity_id
_entity_poly.type
_entity_poly.pdbx_seq_one_letter_code
_entity_poly.pdbx_strand_id
1 'polypeptide(L)'
;MTSLTVPDAAGRPTAVTLGRNGFDGWLADDVCMGAIMGRNTSRIAGARCAIDGVDYRRRPTTTATTRIPARTASNARSDASTRTRSPAAPSRCASSARI
;
A
#
# COMPACT_ATOMS: atom_id res chain seq x y z
N MET A 1 -3.67 1.06 2.58
CA MET A 1 -4.45 2.16 1.99
C MET A 1 -5.90 1.70 1.92
N THR A 2 -6.82 2.46 2.53
CA THR A 2 -8.20 2.02 2.77
C THR A 2 -9.24 2.62 1.82
N SER A 3 -9.00 3.83 1.32
CA SER A 3 -9.87 4.48 0.33
C SER A 3 -9.12 5.58 -0.43
N LEU A 4 -9.40 5.71 -1.73
CA LEU A 4 -9.03 6.86 -2.56
C LEU A 4 -10.26 7.36 -3.29
N THR A 5 -10.55 8.64 -3.10
CA THR A 5 -11.70 9.33 -3.70
C THR A 5 -11.20 10.32 -4.75
N VAL A 6 -11.72 10.20 -5.97
CA VAL A 6 -11.38 11.06 -7.11
C VAL A 6 -12.69 11.63 -7.67
N PRO A 7 -12.74 12.91 -8.09
CA PRO A 7 -13.91 13.44 -8.78
C PRO A 7 -14.13 12.71 -10.12
N ASP A 8 -15.37 12.32 -10.39
CA ASP A 8 -15.78 11.80 -11.69
C ASP A 8 -15.92 12.94 -12.73
N ALA A 9 -16.35 12.59 -13.95
CA ALA A 9 -16.55 13.57 -15.02
C ALA A 9 -17.60 14.66 -14.68
N ALA A 10 -18.51 14.40 -13.73
CA ALA A 10 -19.49 15.35 -13.23
C ALA A 10 -19.04 16.06 -11.94
N GLY A 11 -17.78 15.86 -11.52
CA GLY A 11 -17.21 16.43 -10.30
C GLY A 11 -17.64 15.72 -9.01
N ARG A 12 -18.30 14.56 -9.09
CA ARG A 12 -18.79 13.83 -7.92
C ARG A 12 -17.68 12.95 -7.33
N PRO A 13 -17.46 12.97 -6.01
CA PRO A 13 -16.45 12.17 -5.35
C PRO A 13 -16.77 10.67 -5.50
N THR A 14 -15.91 9.92 -6.17
CA THR A 14 -16.07 8.48 -6.42
C THR A 14 -14.89 7.71 -5.84
N ALA A 15 -15.18 6.65 -5.08
CA ALA A 15 -14.16 5.75 -4.55
C ALA A 15 -13.67 4.82 -5.67
N VAL A 16 -12.38 4.88 -6.00
CA VAL A 16 -11.80 4.14 -7.14
C VAL A 16 -11.03 2.89 -6.73
N THR A 17 -10.77 2.74 -5.44
CA THR A 17 -10.02 1.60 -4.89
C THR A 17 -10.94 0.53 -4.37
N LEU A 18 -10.58 -0.74 -4.62
CA LEU A 18 -11.15 -1.85 -3.88
C LEU A 18 -10.72 -1.76 -2.41
N GLY A 19 -11.69 -1.89 -1.52
CA GLY A 19 -11.46 -1.82 -0.09
C GLY A 19 -12.52 -2.60 0.66
N ARG A 20 -12.23 -2.93 1.91
CA ARG A 20 -13.17 -3.59 2.81
C ARG A 20 -13.67 -2.62 3.86
N ASN A 21 -14.95 -2.75 4.20
CA ASN A 21 -15.57 -2.00 5.29
C ASN A 21 -15.21 -2.65 6.62
N GLY A 22 -14.76 -1.85 7.59
CA GLY A 22 -14.39 -2.32 8.93
C GLY A 22 -13.03 -3.02 8.99
N PHE A 23 -12.46 -3.05 10.19
CA PHE A 23 -11.11 -3.56 10.44
C PHE A 23 -11.00 -5.08 10.27
N ASP A 24 -12.02 -5.83 10.71
CA ASP A 24 -12.03 -7.29 10.63
C ASP A 24 -11.91 -7.81 9.19
N GLY A 25 -12.48 -7.06 8.25
CA GLY A 25 -12.38 -7.35 6.83
C GLY A 25 -10.96 -7.26 6.27
N TRP A 26 -10.08 -6.46 6.89
CA TRP A 26 -8.67 -6.34 6.51
C TRP A 26 -7.78 -7.41 7.16
N LEU A 27 -8.15 -7.88 8.37
CA LEU A 27 -7.46 -8.98 9.05
C LEU A 27 -7.70 -10.33 8.37
N ALA A 28 -8.90 -10.53 7.83
CA ALA A 28 -9.27 -11.75 7.11
C ALA A 28 -8.79 -11.76 5.64
N ASP A 29 -8.23 -10.66 5.14
CA ASP A 29 -7.83 -10.52 3.74
C ASP A 29 -6.59 -11.38 3.41
N ASP A 30 -6.68 -12.21 2.38
CA ASP A 30 -5.61 -13.08 1.89
C ASP A 30 -4.95 -12.59 0.59
N VAL A 31 -5.51 -11.54 -0.04
CA VAL A 31 -5.02 -11.00 -1.31
C VAL A 31 -4.19 -9.71 -1.18
N CYS A 32 -3.96 -9.22 0.03
CA CYS A 32 -3.13 -8.03 0.31
C CYS A 32 -3.65 -6.76 -0.40
N MET A 33 -4.96 -6.56 -0.46
CA MET A 33 -5.54 -5.37 -1.08
C MET A 33 -5.01 -4.09 -0.41
N GLY A 34 -4.50 -3.14 -1.19
CA GLY A 34 -4.02 -1.85 -0.67
C GLY A 34 -2.95 -1.91 0.43
N ALA A 35 -2.34 -3.08 0.70
CA ALA A 35 -1.34 -3.25 1.74
C ALA A 35 0.05 -2.86 1.24
N ILE A 36 0.88 -2.34 2.14
CA ILE A 36 2.30 -2.14 1.85
C ILE A 36 2.97 -3.51 1.93
N MET A 37 3.53 -3.94 0.80
CA MET A 37 4.20 -5.23 0.65
C MET A 37 5.71 -5.05 0.68
N GLY A 38 6.39 -5.63 1.67
CA GLY A 38 7.85 -5.66 1.77
C GLY A 38 8.37 -6.92 2.48
N ARG A 39 9.66 -7.27 2.43
CA ARG A 39 10.83 -6.65 1.75
C ARG A 39 11.02 -7.08 0.28
N ASN A 40 10.28 -8.08 -0.19
CA ASN A 40 10.23 -8.45 -1.62
C ASN A 40 8.77 -8.71 -2.01
N THR A 41 8.26 -7.89 -2.90
CA THR A 41 6.86 -7.84 -3.34
C THR A 41 6.48 -9.04 -4.21
N SER A 42 7.47 -9.60 -4.92
CA SER A 42 7.28 -10.63 -5.93
C SER A 42 7.76 -12.00 -5.45
N ARG A 43 7.64 -12.99 -6.34
CA ARG A 43 7.99 -14.38 -6.08
C ARG A 43 9.50 -14.60 -6.03
N ILE A 44 9.99 -15.29 -5.00
CA ILE A 44 11.35 -15.82 -4.91
C ILE A 44 11.32 -17.27 -5.37
N ALA A 45 11.86 -17.54 -6.56
CA ALA A 45 11.97 -18.89 -7.10
C ALA A 45 12.74 -19.80 -6.14
N GLY A 46 12.21 -21.00 -5.88
CA GLY A 46 12.85 -21.98 -5.00
C GLY A 46 13.00 -21.55 -3.53
N ALA A 47 12.41 -20.40 -3.14
CA ALA A 47 12.57 -19.80 -1.82
C ALA A 47 14.04 -19.53 -1.44
N ARG A 48 14.89 -19.22 -2.42
CA ARG A 48 16.33 -18.99 -2.23
C ARG A 48 16.80 -17.74 -2.98
N CYS A 49 17.68 -16.97 -2.37
CA CYS A 49 18.39 -15.89 -3.04
C CYS A 49 19.80 -15.75 -2.45
N ALA A 50 20.79 -15.52 -3.30
CA ALA A 50 22.14 -15.14 -2.89
C ALA A 50 22.22 -13.61 -2.78
N ILE A 51 22.72 -13.11 -1.65
CA ILE A 51 22.99 -11.68 -1.43
C ILE A 51 24.43 -11.58 -0.94
N ASP A 52 25.27 -10.82 -1.63
CA ASP A 52 26.70 -10.66 -1.31
C ASP A 52 27.46 -11.99 -1.16
N GLY A 53 27.11 -12.97 -2.00
CA GLY A 53 27.70 -14.31 -1.97
C GLY A 53 27.18 -15.23 -0.86
N VAL A 54 26.26 -14.76 -0.02
CA VAL A 54 25.63 -15.56 1.04
C VAL A 54 24.26 -16.06 0.58
N ASP A 55 24.07 -17.37 0.65
CA ASP A 55 22.80 -18.02 0.32
C ASP A 55 21.76 -17.87 1.44
N TYR A 56 20.69 -17.13 1.18
CA TYR A 56 19.56 -17.00 2.07
C TYR A 56 18.41 -17.90 1.64
N ARG A 57 17.98 -18.79 2.54
CA ARG A 57 16.81 -19.64 2.35
C ARG A 57 15.61 -19.13 3.14
N ARG A 58 14.42 -19.28 2.56
CA ARG A 58 13.13 -19.02 3.20
C ARG A 58 12.27 -20.28 3.14
N ARG A 59 11.28 -20.34 4.03
CA ARG A 59 10.26 -21.38 3.99
C ARG A 59 9.34 -21.10 2.77
N PRO A 60 9.06 -22.09 1.91
CA PRO A 60 8.08 -21.95 0.84
C PRO A 60 6.70 -21.62 1.41
N THR A 61 6.01 -20.69 0.78
CA THR A 61 4.64 -20.29 1.14
C THR A 61 3.64 -20.77 0.09
N THR A 62 4.08 -20.95 -1.14
CA THR A 62 3.33 -21.55 -2.26
C THR A 62 4.19 -22.66 -2.87
N THR A 63 3.60 -23.54 -3.68
CA THR A 63 4.30 -24.65 -4.34
C THR A 63 5.58 -24.15 -5.04
N ALA A 64 6.74 -24.61 -4.56
CA ALA A 64 8.09 -24.30 -5.02
C ALA A 64 8.57 -22.82 -4.97
N THR A 65 7.79 -21.88 -4.43
CA THR A 65 8.12 -20.44 -4.45
C THR A 65 7.68 -19.75 -3.15
N THR A 66 8.45 -18.75 -2.71
CA THR A 66 8.05 -17.89 -1.59
C THR A 66 7.53 -16.55 -2.10
N ARG A 67 6.33 -16.16 -1.64
CA ARG A 67 5.76 -14.81 -1.74
C ARG A 67 5.51 -14.33 -0.30
N ILE A 68 5.41 -13.01 -0.08
CA ILE A 68 4.86 -12.48 1.17
C ILE A 68 3.47 -13.09 1.41
N PRO A 69 3.25 -13.81 2.53
CA PRO A 69 1.90 -14.20 2.93
C PRO A 69 1.12 -12.99 3.43
N ALA A 70 -0.19 -12.98 3.25
CA ALA A 70 -1.05 -11.90 3.75
C ALA A 70 -0.90 -11.64 5.26
N ARG A 71 -0.58 -12.68 6.04
CA ARG A 71 -0.27 -12.57 7.49
C ARG A 71 1.01 -11.79 7.83
N THR A 72 1.82 -11.37 6.85
CA THR A 72 3.10 -10.67 7.10
C THR A 72 3.16 -9.31 6.41
N ALA A 73 2.24 -9.01 5.50
CA ALA A 73 2.10 -7.68 4.93
C ALA A 73 1.51 -6.68 5.95
N SER A 74 1.52 -5.38 5.62
CA SER A 74 1.11 -4.32 6.56
C SER A 74 -0.36 -4.40 6.99
N ASN A 75 -1.20 -5.21 6.32
CA ASN A 75 -2.57 -5.50 6.79
C ASN A 75 -2.58 -6.38 8.06
N ALA A 76 -1.48 -7.08 8.37
CA ALA A 76 -1.32 -7.92 9.55
C ALA A 76 -0.35 -7.32 10.61
N ARG A 77 0.11 -6.08 10.42
CA ARG A 77 1.05 -5.39 11.32
C ARG A 77 0.60 -3.93 11.53
N SER A 78 0.81 -3.41 12.74
CA SER A 78 0.60 -1.99 13.03
C SER A 78 1.89 -1.22 12.76
N ASP A 79 1.81 -0.19 11.92
CA ASP A 79 2.93 0.71 11.64
C ASP A 79 2.82 2.01 12.46
N ALA A 80 3.95 2.49 12.98
CA ALA A 80 4.01 3.80 13.64
C ALA A 80 3.89 4.91 12.59
N SER A 81 2.96 5.85 12.81
CA SER A 81 2.74 7.00 11.91
C SER A 81 3.42 8.25 12.45
N THR A 82 4.38 8.80 11.69
CA THR A 82 4.98 10.11 11.96
C THR A 82 4.47 11.11 10.93
N ARG A 83 3.71 12.12 11.38
CA ARG A 83 3.11 13.10 10.46
C ARG A 83 4.13 14.15 10.05
N THR A 84 4.57 14.12 8.80
CA THR A 84 5.26 15.23 8.16
C THR A 84 4.23 16.11 7.47
N ARG A 85 4.02 17.34 7.96
CA ARG A 85 3.22 18.33 7.21
C ARG A 85 4.11 18.94 6.13
N SER A 86 3.61 19.01 4.90
CA SER A 86 4.16 19.91 3.88
C SER A 86 3.82 21.36 4.26
N PRO A 87 4.74 22.34 4.13
CA PRO A 87 4.38 23.75 4.27
C PRO A 87 3.33 24.10 3.22
N ALA A 88 2.25 24.75 3.67
CA ALA A 88 1.13 25.11 2.80
C ALA A 88 1.61 25.87 1.56
N ALA A 89 1.15 25.45 0.37
CA ALA A 89 1.39 26.19 -0.86
C ALA A 89 0.78 27.60 -0.72
N PRO A 90 1.48 28.68 -1.15
CA PRO A 90 0.93 30.02 -1.07
C PRO A 90 -0.32 30.11 -1.96
N SER A 91 -1.44 30.58 -1.39
CA SER A 91 -2.66 30.84 -2.14
C SER A 91 -2.36 31.92 -3.19
N ARG A 92 -2.41 31.54 -4.46
CA ARG A 92 -2.47 32.51 -5.57
C ARG A 92 -3.85 33.14 -5.56
N CYS A 93 -4.01 34.23 -4.81
CA CYS A 93 -5.12 35.16 -5.00
C CYS A 93 -4.81 35.95 -6.29
N ALA A 94 -5.34 35.48 -7.42
CA ALA A 94 -5.19 36.15 -8.70
C ALA A 94 -6.08 37.41 -8.73
N SER A 95 -5.42 38.52 -9.06
CA SER A 95 -5.93 39.78 -9.62
C SER A 95 -7.33 39.71 -10.25
N SER A 96 -8.22 40.63 -9.85
CA SER A 96 -9.17 41.23 -10.79
C SER A 96 -9.38 42.71 -10.44
N ALA A 97 -9.36 43.51 -11.49
CA ALA A 97 -9.34 44.97 -11.51
C ALA A 97 -10.55 45.63 -10.86
N ARG A 98 -10.35 46.84 -10.32
CA ARG A 98 -11.38 47.88 -10.33
C ARG A 98 -10.80 49.14 -10.96
N ILE A 99 -11.58 49.62 -11.93
CA ILE A 99 -11.57 50.97 -12.52
C ILE A 99 -11.92 51.97 -11.42
#